data_AF-A0A971QIJ5-F1
#
_entry.id   AF-A0A971QIJ5-F1
#
_cell.length_a   1.000
_cell.length_b   1.000
_cell.length_c   1.000
_cell.angle_alpha   90.00
_cell.angle_beta   90.00
_cell.angle_gamma   90.00
#
_symmetry.space_group_name_H-M   'P 1'
#
loop_
_entity.id
_entity.type
_entity.pdbx_description
1 polymer ?
#
loop_
_entity_poly.entity_id
_entity_poly.type
_entity_poly.pdbx_seq_one_letter_code
_entity_poly.pdbx_strand_id
1 'polypeptide(L)'
;MKILFLTVWVLLEFTLGSSAQNESEALAESGPSVVEKVPMKRDPFWPVGYVPKSQTVEIPVVDNSATQVDWESAETQLKVSAVGEKLGVPFVVINGKVMTEGTRFQIKINRVTYTWEVPEIDPGKSAMAVEPRRVLAETE
;
A
#
# COMPACT_ATOMS: atom_id res chain seq x y z
N MET A 1 -17.98 28.98 51.38
CA MET A 1 -17.82 28.29 52.68
C MET A 1 -17.17 26.95 52.39
N LYS A 2 -15.97 26.71 52.95
CA LYS A 2 -15.19 25.48 52.82
C LYS A 2 -15.95 24.31 53.46
N ILE A 3 -16.04 23.18 52.76
CA ILE A 3 -16.26 21.88 53.40
C ILE A 3 -15.17 20.94 52.86
N LEU A 4 -14.51 20.31 53.82
CA LEU A 4 -13.29 19.53 53.76
C LEU A 4 -13.66 18.05 54.02
N PHE A 5 -12.70 17.15 53.74
CA PHE A 5 -12.71 15.70 53.98
C PHE A 5 -13.46 14.88 52.92
N LEU A 6 -12.97 13.76 52.40
CA LEU A 6 -12.31 12.67 53.11
C LEU A 6 -11.49 11.81 52.12
N THR A 7 -10.28 11.44 52.52
CA THR A 7 -9.42 10.40 51.97
C THR A 7 -10.11 9.02 51.97
N VAL A 8 -10.05 8.29 50.84
CA VAL A 8 -10.09 6.82 50.83
C VAL A 8 -9.03 6.32 49.85
N TRP A 9 -8.07 5.61 50.42
CA TRP A 9 -6.96 4.93 49.78
C TRP A 9 -7.41 3.47 49.56
N VAL A 10 -7.39 2.97 48.32
CA VAL A 10 -7.53 1.53 48.04
C VAL A 10 -6.41 1.14 47.09
N LEU A 11 -5.35 0.60 47.67
CA LEU A 11 -4.45 -0.34 47.02
C LEU A 11 -5.26 -1.62 46.73
N LEU A 12 -5.21 -2.11 45.50
CA LEU A 12 -5.47 -3.53 45.22
C LEU A 12 -4.39 -4.06 44.29
N GLU A 13 -3.45 -4.79 44.90
CA GLU A 13 -2.44 -5.63 44.28
C GLU A 13 -3.12 -6.69 43.39
N PHE A 14 -2.87 -6.63 42.08
CA PHE A 14 -3.28 -7.66 41.14
C PHE A 14 -2.13 -8.65 40.96
N THR A 15 -2.26 -9.82 41.56
CA THR A 15 -1.31 -10.93 41.43
C THR A 15 -1.81 -11.95 40.40
N LEU A 16 -0.85 -12.77 39.95
CA LEU A 16 -0.97 -14.03 39.18
C LEU A 16 -1.01 -13.90 37.66
N GLY A 17 0.19 -13.73 37.10
CA GLY A 17 0.51 -14.26 35.78
C GLY A 17 0.39 -15.78 35.78
N SER A 18 -0.57 -16.29 35.01
CA SER A 18 -0.72 -17.71 34.69
C SER A 18 -0.20 -17.97 33.28
N SER A 19 0.67 -18.95 33.21
CA SER A 19 1.24 -19.59 32.03
C SER A 19 0.14 -20.14 31.11
N ALA A 20 0.28 -19.93 29.81
CA ALA A 20 -0.38 -20.72 28.78
C ALA A 20 0.56 -20.82 27.57
N GLN A 21 1.18 -22.00 27.46
CA GLN A 21 1.89 -22.51 26.28
C GLN A 21 1.04 -22.38 25.02
N ASN A 22 1.64 -21.90 23.93
CA ASN A 22 1.21 -22.29 22.59
C ASN A 22 2.40 -22.19 21.61
N GLU A 23 3.31 -23.14 21.70
CA GLU A 23 4.29 -23.41 20.64
C GLU A 23 3.66 -24.46 19.72
N SER A 24 2.91 -24.01 18.72
CA SER A 24 2.44 -24.84 17.62
C SER A 24 3.46 -24.74 16.49
N GLU A 25 4.04 -25.89 16.15
CA GLU A 25 4.88 -26.15 14.98
C GLU A 25 4.37 -25.41 13.73
N ALA A 26 5.12 -24.39 13.29
CA ALA A 26 5.01 -23.89 11.94
C ALA A 26 5.67 -24.92 11.02
N LEU A 27 4.87 -25.87 10.52
CA LEU A 27 5.22 -26.64 9.34
C LEU A 27 5.59 -25.66 8.22
N ALA A 28 6.84 -25.75 7.77
CA ALA A 28 7.31 -25.06 6.59
C ALA A 28 6.46 -25.50 5.39
N GLU A 29 5.56 -24.61 4.98
CA GLU A 29 4.79 -24.72 3.75
C GLU A 29 5.79 -24.61 2.58
N SER A 30 6.19 -25.78 2.07
CA SER A 30 7.01 -25.91 0.88
C SER A 30 6.15 -25.50 -0.31
N GLY A 31 6.31 -24.24 -0.74
CA GLY A 31 5.73 -23.76 -2.00
C GLY A 31 6.18 -24.64 -3.18
N PRO A 32 5.36 -24.74 -4.25
CA PRO A 32 5.69 -25.58 -5.39
C PRO A 32 6.91 -25.02 -6.13
N SER A 33 8.08 -25.60 -5.89
CA SER A 33 9.26 -25.40 -6.74
C SER A 33 8.97 -26.00 -8.11
N VAL A 34 8.69 -25.14 -9.10
CA VAL A 34 8.56 -25.55 -10.50
C VAL A 34 9.97 -25.82 -11.03
N VAL A 35 10.35 -27.11 -11.01
CA VAL A 35 11.57 -27.59 -11.65
C VAL A 35 11.36 -27.62 -13.16
N GLU A 36 11.63 -26.51 -13.83
CA GLU A 36 11.61 -26.46 -15.29
C GLU A 36 12.87 -27.17 -15.83
N LYS A 37 12.65 -28.33 -16.46
CA LYS A 37 13.73 -29.12 -17.06
C LYS A 37 14.11 -28.52 -18.42
N VAL A 38 14.92 -27.47 -18.40
CA VAL A 38 15.43 -26.81 -19.62
C VAL A 38 16.18 -27.83 -20.49
N PRO A 39 15.85 -27.99 -21.79
CA PRO A 39 16.57 -28.89 -22.67
C PRO A 39 17.99 -28.36 -22.91
N MET A 40 18.98 -28.99 -22.26
CA MET A 40 20.39 -28.60 -22.33
C MET A 40 20.97 -28.96 -23.71
N LYS A 41 21.22 -27.96 -24.56
CA LYS A 41 21.97 -28.14 -25.81
C LYS A 41 23.45 -28.44 -25.46
N ARG A 42 24.05 -29.46 -26.08
CA ARG A 42 25.47 -29.80 -25.89
C ARG A 42 26.37 -28.68 -26.41
N ASP A 43 27.37 -28.32 -25.62
CA ASP A 43 28.42 -27.41 -26.05
C ASP A 43 29.36 -28.11 -27.06
N PRO A 44 29.67 -27.50 -28.22
CA PRO A 44 30.59 -28.05 -29.22
C PRO A 44 32.02 -28.28 -28.70
N PHE A 45 32.42 -27.59 -27.63
CA PHE A 45 33.76 -27.71 -27.02
C PHE A 45 33.83 -28.81 -25.95
N TRP A 46 32.73 -29.51 -25.66
CA TRP A 46 32.76 -30.63 -24.71
C TRP A 46 33.29 -31.92 -25.35
N PRO A 47 34.18 -32.65 -24.65
CA PRO A 47 34.65 -33.96 -25.09
C PRO A 47 33.50 -34.93 -25.36
N VAL A 48 33.72 -35.86 -26.29
CA VAL A 48 32.75 -36.92 -26.57
C VAL A 48 32.52 -37.75 -25.31
N GLY A 49 31.27 -37.86 -24.86
CA GLY A 49 30.89 -38.59 -23.64
C GLY A 49 30.85 -37.74 -22.37
N TYR A 50 31.24 -36.46 -22.43
CA TYR A 50 31.09 -35.56 -21.29
C TYR A 50 29.62 -35.16 -21.10
N VAL A 51 29.07 -35.50 -19.93
CA VAL A 51 27.75 -35.06 -19.46
C VAL A 51 28.01 -34.16 -18.25
N PRO A 52 27.78 -32.85 -18.33
CA PRO A 52 27.97 -32.00 -17.16
C PRO A 52 26.91 -32.34 -16.12
N LYS A 53 27.30 -32.18 -14.86
CA LYS A 53 26.35 -32.30 -13.74
C LYS A 53 25.33 -31.18 -13.87
N SER A 54 24.05 -31.53 -13.92
CA SER A 54 22.95 -30.56 -13.91
C SER A 54 23.09 -29.71 -12.66
N GLN A 55 23.47 -28.44 -12.83
CA GLN A 55 23.34 -27.47 -11.75
C GLN A 55 21.88 -27.07 -11.73
N THR A 56 21.17 -27.42 -10.66
CA THR A 56 19.88 -26.82 -10.34
C THR A 56 20.19 -25.37 -10.00
N VAL A 57 20.01 -24.48 -10.99
CA VAL A 57 20.00 -23.05 -10.72
C VAL A 57 18.64 -22.79 -10.10
N GLU A 58 18.61 -22.54 -8.79
CA GLU A 58 17.49 -21.86 -8.17
C GLU A 58 17.46 -20.46 -8.77
N ILE A 59 16.67 -20.28 -9.82
CA ILE A 59 16.33 -18.96 -10.31
C ILE A 59 15.46 -18.37 -9.20
N PRO A 60 15.91 -17.31 -8.49
CA PRO A 60 14.99 -16.62 -7.60
C PRO A 60 13.83 -16.19 -8.48
N VAL A 61 12.64 -16.68 -8.18
CA VAL A 61 11.41 -16.13 -8.73
C VAL A 61 11.41 -14.69 -8.26
N VAL A 62 11.90 -13.78 -9.12
CA VAL A 62 11.59 -12.37 -8.96
C VAL A 62 10.09 -12.36 -9.06
N ASP A 63 9.47 -12.16 -7.91
CA ASP A 63 8.04 -11.99 -7.79
C ASP A 63 7.71 -10.75 -8.62
N ASN A 64 7.43 -10.97 -9.91
CA ASN A 64 6.71 -10.06 -10.76
C ASN A 64 5.28 -10.07 -10.24
N SER A 65 5.09 -9.58 -9.02
CA SER A 65 3.89 -8.86 -8.68
C SER A 65 3.84 -7.72 -9.69
N ALA A 66 3.23 -8.02 -10.84
CA ALA A 66 2.91 -7.06 -11.87
C ALA A 66 2.37 -5.86 -11.13
N THR A 67 3.03 -4.70 -11.28
CA THR A 67 2.80 -3.52 -10.44
C THR A 67 1.30 -3.30 -10.32
N GLN A 68 0.74 -3.75 -9.20
CA GLN A 68 -0.70 -3.92 -9.11
C GLN A 68 -1.26 -2.52 -8.90
N VAL A 69 -2.21 -2.14 -9.74
CA VAL A 69 -2.91 -0.87 -9.59
C VAL A 69 -3.68 -0.94 -8.27
N ASP A 70 -3.26 -0.12 -7.32
CA ASP A 70 -3.84 0.00 -5.99
C ASP A 70 -4.39 1.43 -5.80
N TRP A 71 -5.68 1.57 -6.07
CA TRP A 71 -6.39 2.83 -5.90
C TRP A 71 -6.59 3.21 -4.43
N GLU A 72 -6.63 2.24 -3.52
CA GLU A 72 -6.82 2.52 -2.09
C GLU A 72 -5.60 3.25 -1.55
N SER A 73 -4.40 2.74 -1.85
CA SER A 73 -3.15 3.45 -1.55
C SER A 73 -3.10 4.85 -2.18
N ALA A 74 -3.63 5.02 -3.39
CA ALA A 74 -3.69 6.33 -4.04
C ALA A 74 -4.66 7.30 -3.36
N GLU A 75 -5.77 6.83 -2.82
CA GLU A 75 -6.72 7.65 -2.06
C GLU A 75 -6.16 8.13 -0.73
N THR A 76 -5.38 7.31 -0.04
CA THR A 76 -4.73 7.73 1.21
C THR A 76 -3.75 8.90 1.01
N GLN A 77 -3.25 9.11 -0.21
CA GLN A 77 -2.37 10.21 -0.58
C GLN A 77 -3.13 11.48 -1.01
N LEU A 78 -4.46 11.44 -1.11
CA LEU A 78 -5.28 12.62 -1.41
C LEU A 78 -5.55 13.41 -0.13
N LYS A 79 -4.95 14.59 -0.02
CA LYS A 79 -5.22 15.54 1.06
C LYS A 79 -5.95 16.76 0.54
N VAL A 80 -7.26 16.79 0.76
CA VAL A 80 -8.08 17.98 0.51
C VAL A 80 -8.01 18.89 1.74
N SER A 81 -7.42 20.08 1.60
CA SER A 81 -7.18 20.97 2.74
C SER A 81 -8.14 22.15 2.82
N ALA A 82 -8.68 22.59 1.69
CA ALA A 82 -9.59 23.74 1.65
C ALA A 82 -10.50 23.67 0.44
N VAL A 83 -11.71 24.21 0.61
CA VAL A 83 -12.68 24.50 -0.44
C VAL A 83 -13.12 25.94 -0.23
N GLY A 84 -13.34 26.66 -1.32
CA GLY A 84 -13.84 28.02 -1.24
C GLY A 84 -14.11 28.59 -2.61
N GLU A 85 -14.33 29.90 -2.63
CA GLU A 85 -14.62 30.65 -3.84
C GLU A 85 -13.73 31.89 -3.88
N LYS A 86 -13.20 32.20 -5.06
CA LYS A 86 -12.42 33.41 -5.29
C LYS A 86 -12.91 34.09 -6.57
N LEU A 87 -13.41 35.31 -6.43
CA LEU A 87 -13.92 36.12 -7.55
C LEU A 87 -15.03 35.41 -8.36
N GLY A 88 -15.93 34.67 -7.70
CA GLY A 88 -17.00 33.93 -8.40
C GLY A 88 -16.59 32.55 -8.91
N VAL A 89 -15.33 32.14 -8.74
CA VAL A 89 -14.83 30.86 -9.21
C VAL A 89 -14.59 29.91 -8.03
N PRO A 90 -15.28 28.77 -7.96
CA PRO A 90 -15.04 27.78 -6.93
C PRO A 90 -13.68 27.11 -7.12
N PHE A 91 -12.99 26.86 -6.02
CA PHE A 91 -11.68 26.21 -6.02
C PHE A 91 -11.55 25.24 -4.85
N VAL A 92 -10.68 24.27 -5.04
CA VAL A 92 -10.30 23.30 -4.01
C VAL A 92 -8.78 23.25 -3.92
N VAL A 93 -8.26 23.01 -2.73
CA VAL A 93 -6.84 22.78 -2.50
C VAL A 93 -6.61 21.31 -2.23
N ILE A 94 -5.98 20.62 -3.19
CA ILE A 94 -5.65 19.19 -3.13
C ILE A 94 -4.13 19.07 -3.13
N ASN A 95 -3.56 18.38 -2.14
CA ASN A 95 -2.11 18.20 -1.99
C ASN A 95 -1.33 19.52 -2.05
N GLY A 96 -1.91 20.58 -1.46
CA GLY A 96 -1.34 21.93 -1.43
C GLY A 96 -1.45 22.71 -2.74
N LYS A 97 -2.08 22.16 -3.78
CA LYS A 97 -2.29 22.82 -5.07
C LYS A 97 -3.73 23.27 -5.22
N VAL A 98 -3.91 24.51 -5.65
CA VAL A 98 -5.23 25.06 -6.01
C VAL A 98 -5.66 24.47 -7.34
N MET A 99 -6.83 23.85 -7.38
CA MET A 99 -7.45 23.27 -8.56
C MET A 99 -8.88 23.79 -8.71
N THR A 100 -9.37 23.82 -9.95
CA THR A 100 -10.75 24.15 -10.30
C THR A 100 -11.49 22.91 -10.78
N GLU A 101 -12.81 23.00 -10.89
CA GLU A 101 -13.68 21.95 -11.43
C GLU A 101 -13.19 21.43 -12.78
N GLY A 102 -13.29 20.12 -13.00
CA GLY A 102 -12.87 19.44 -14.22
C GLY A 102 -11.35 19.36 -14.42
N THR A 103 -10.55 19.97 -13.55
CA THR A 103 -9.09 19.86 -13.63
C THR A 103 -8.65 18.44 -13.37
N ARG A 104 -7.77 17.91 -14.24
CA ARG A 104 -7.12 16.63 -14.03
C ARG A 104 -5.75 16.80 -13.39
N PHE A 105 -5.44 15.93 -12.46
CA PHE A 105 -4.13 15.91 -11.81
C PHE A 105 -3.66 14.47 -11.60
N GLN A 106 -2.36 14.31 -11.40
CA GLN A 106 -1.72 13.01 -11.31
C GLN A 106 -1.00 12.85 -9.98
N ILE A 107 -1.08 11.64 -9.42
CA ILE A 107 -0.31 11.19 -8.27
C ILE A 107 0.47 9.97 -8.71
N LYS A 108 1.79 10.00 -8.52
CA LYS A 108 2.67 8.87 -8.82
C LYS A 108 2.98 8.11 -7.55
N ILE A 109 2.70 6.82 -7.54
CA ILE A 109 3.00 5.90 -6.43
C ILE A 109 3.71 4.69 -7.01
N ASN A 110 4.93 4.43 -6.55
CA ASN A 110 5.81 3.41 -7.12
C ASN A 110 6.01 3.64 -8.64
N ARG A 111 5.62 2.66 -9.46
CA ARG A 111 5.67 2.71 -10.93
C ARG A 111 4.30 2.97 -11.58
N VAL A 112 3.30 3.40 -10.81
CA VAL A 112 1.95 3.68 -11.32
C VAL A 112 1.63 5.16 -11.19
N THR A 113 1.12 5.74 -12.27
CA THR A 113 0.59 7.10 -12.32
C THR A 113 -0.93 7.05 -12.28
N TYR A 114 -1.52 7.57 -11.21
CA TYR A 114 -2.96 7.65 -11.00
C TYR A 114 -3.44 9.04 -11.39
N THR A 115 -4.36 9.10 -12.34
CA THR A 115 -5.00 10.35 -12.77
C THR A 115 -6.38 10.49 -12.12
N TRP A 116 -6.59 11.67 -11.57
CA TRP A 116 -7.80 12.09 -10.88
C TRP A 116 -8.40 13.29 -11.59
N GLU A 117 -9.71 13.47 -11.44
CA GLU A 117 -10.45 14.63 -11.93
C GLU A 117 -11.17 15.30 -10.77
N VAL A 118 -11.06 16.62 -10.68
CA VAL A 118 -11.77 17.41 -9.67
C VAL A 118 -13.26 17.46 -10.04
N PRO A 119 -14.16 17.00 -9.16
CA PRO A 119 -15.60 17.03 -9.43
C PRO A 119 -16.12 18.48 -9.39
N GLU A 120 -17.43 18.64 -9.55
CA GLU A 120 -18.12 19.89 -9.24
C GLU A 120 -17.86 20.29 -7.77
N ILE A 121 -17.52 21.56 -7.55
CA ILE A 121 -17.13 22.10 -6.26
C ILE A 121 -18.28 22.97 -5.76
N ASP A 122 -18.87 22.54 -4.64
CA ASP A 122 -19.82 23.36 -3.90
C ASP A 122 -19.07 24.13 -2.79
N PRO A 123 -18.86 25.45 -2.91
CA PRO A 123 -18.14 26.23 -1.91
C PRO A 123 -18.85 26.28 -0.54
N GLY A 124 -20.12 25.89 -0.48
CA GLY A 124 -20.87 25.76 0.79
C GLY A 124 -20.59 24.46 1.54
N LYS A 125 -19.87 23.50 0.93
CA LYS A 125 -19.54 22.21 1.55
C LYS A 125 -18.16 22.20 2.19
N SER A 126 -17.99 21.29 3.14
CA SER A 126 -16.69 21.03 3.77
C SER A 126 -15.69 20.47 2.76
N ALA A 127 -14.41 20.76 2.97
CA ALA A 127 -13.31 20.16 2.21
C ALA A 127 -13.33 18.62 2.24
N MET A 128 -13.85 18.02 3.32
CA MET A 128 -13.99 16.57 3.43
C MET A 128 -15.04 15.97 2.49
N ALA A 129 -15.95 16.80 1.95
CA ALA A 129 -17.00 16.34 1.03
C ALA A 129 -16.56 16.33 -0.44
N VAL A 130 -15.36 16.83 -0.74
CA VAL A 130 -14.82 16.81 -2.10
C VAL A 130 -14.00 15.55 -2.29
N GLU A 131 -14.54 14.63 -3.09
CA GLU A 131 -13.90 13.37 -3.44
C GLU A 131 -13.49 13.40 -4.92
N PRO A 132 -12.19 13.52 -5.23
CA PRO A 132 -11.70 13.45 -6.61
C PRO A 132 -12.13 12.17 -7.31
N ARG A 133 -12.53 12.26 -8.57
CA ARG A 133 -12.97 11.10 -9.36
C ARG A 133 -11.76 10.39 -9.97
N ARG A 134 -11.71 9.07 -9.82
CA ARG A 134 -10.72 8.20 -10.49
C ARG A 134 -10.92 8.25 -12.00
N VAL A 135 -9.85 8.49 -12.77
CA VAL A 135 -9.91 8.53 -14.24
C VAL A 135 -9.18 7.34 -14.85
N LEU A 136 -7.88 7.24 -14.62
CA LEU A 136 -7.02 6.21 -15.20
C LEU A 136 -5.82 5.95 -14.28
N ALA A 137 -5.26 4.75 -14.37
CA ALA A 137 -4.02 4.39 -13.72
C ALA A 137 -3.13 3.67 -14.75
N GLU A 138 -1.91 4.17 -14.91
CA GLU A 138 -0.97 3.69 -15.92
C GLU A 138 0.33 3.26 -15.25
N THR A 139 0.80 2.07 -15.59
CA THR A 139 2.12 1.58 -15.17
C THR A 139 3.17 2.07 -16.16
N GLU A 140 4.29 2.60 -15.64
CA GLU A 140 5.45 3.02 -16.43
C GLU A 140 6.24 1.85 -17.05
#